data_AF-F9XA44-F1
#
_entry.id   AF-F9XA44-F1
#
_cell.length_a   1.000
_cell.length_b   1.000
_cell.length_c   1.000
_cell.angle_alpha   90.00
_cell.angle_beta   90.00
_cell.angle_gamma   90.00
#
_symmetry.space_group_name_H-M   'P 1'
#
loop_
_entity.id
_entity.type
_entity.pdbx_description
1 polymer ?
#
loop_
_entity_poly.entity_id
_entity_poly.type
_entity_poly.pdbx_seq_one_letter_code
_entity_poly.pdbx_strand_id
1 'polypeptide(L)'
;MNQDWRAAAAAPTQAAPSQAAPSQAAPSQASTRRGAARRQQDGWIDTEDCVRSAYTKEAFTKGEIISLPFHVPNTNKDVQPNDVALTRTAEGPVYSKRRMAVVLWKHKTDMFCLPFFSFGARGITAKPVQLRDEYVEITNQGEGASHRTEGVRKVLEAAMVNTLKTKNGVVHITGGFRVSYQDDIAKLGRLTDESRARLTEMWIELNNTAQAELY
;
A
#
# COMPACT_ATOMS: atom_id res chain seq x y z
N MET A 1 -24.92 81.00 -7.73
CA MET A 1 -25.28 81.12 -9.16
C MET A 1 -24.95 79.79 -9.82
N ASN A 2 -26.00 79.16 -10.35
CA ASN A 2 -26.13 78.01 -11.26
C ASN A 2 -24.87 77.28 -11.75
N GLN A 3 -24.93 75.94 -11.71
CA GLN A 3 -25.11 75.17 -12.95
C GLN A 3 -25.66 73.77 -12.68
N ASP A 4 -26.91 73.59 -13.10
CA ASP A 4 -27.61 72.32 -13.29
C ASP A 4 -27.02 71.54 -14.46
N TRP A 5 -26.93 70.21 -14.31
CA TRP A 5 -26.86 69.29 -15.45
C TRP A 5 -27.76 68.06 -15.21
N ARG A 6 -28.91 68.07 -15.89
CA ARG A 6 -29.64 66.99 -16.57
C ARG A 6 -29.59 65.55 -16.02
N ALA A 7 -30.73 65.18 -15.41
CA ALA A 7 -31.65 64.08 -15.75
C ALA A 7 -31.13 62.80 -16.45
N ALA A 8 -31.43 61.64 -15.85
CA ALA A 8 -32.31 60.61 -16.44
C ALA A 8 -32.61 59.50 -15.41
N ALA A 9 -33.91 59.22 -15.20
CA ALA A 9 -34.40 58.07 -14.45
C ALA A 9 -34.55 56.85 -15.38
N ALA A 10 -34.15 55.67 -14.91
CA ALA A 10 -34.62 54.38 -15.43
C ALA A 10 -34.50 53.29 -14.34
N ALA A 11 -35.45 52.37 -14.39
CA ALA A 11 -35.99 51.53 -13.32
C ALA A 11 -35.08 50.33 -12.87
N PRO A 12 -35.46 49.60 -11.80
CA PRO A 12 -34.59 48.63 -11.14
C PRO A 12 -34.54 47.30 -11.91
N THR A 13 -33.34 46.74 -12.06
CA THR A 13 -33.14 45.39 -12.61
C THR A 13 -33.09 44.39 -11.46
N GLN A 14 -34.13 43.56 -11.35
CA GLN A 14 -34.10 42.31 -10.60
C GLN A 14 -33.07 41.37 -11.22
N ALA A 15 -32.16 40.82 -10.41
CA ALA A 15 -31.28 39.72 -10.80
C ALA A 15 -31.55 38.50 -9.90
N ALA A 16 -31.60 37.35 -10.57
CA ALA A 16 -32.16 36.06 -10.18
C ALA A 16 -31.49 35.36 -8.96
N PRO A 17 -32.20 34.40 -8.32
CA PRO A 17 -31.68 33.61 -7.21
C PRO A 17 -30.47 32.75 -7.61
N SER A 18 -29.44 32.80 -6.77
CA SER A 18 -28.22 32.01 -6.86
C SER A 18 -28.52 30.54 -6.58
N GLN A 19 -28.56 29.71 -7.62
CA GLN A 19 -28.64 28.25 -7.50
C GLN A 19 -27.23 27.68 -7.38
N ALA A 20 -26.98 27.03 -6.24
CA ALA A 20 -25.75 26.33 -5.94
C ALA A 20 -25.49 25.19 -6.95
N ALA A 21 -24.27 25.13 -7.48
CA ALA A 21 -23.79 24.03 -8.29
C ALA A 21 -23.61 22.76 -7.43
N PRO A 22 -24.10 21.58 -7.86
CA PRO A 22 -23.84 20.34 -7.13
C PRO A 22 -22.38 19.89 -7.33
N SER A 23 -21.67 19.70 -6.22
CA SER A 23 -20.34 19.11 -6.19
C SER A 23 -20.38 17.67 -6.72
N GLN A 24 -19.58 17.36 -7.73
CA GLN A 24 -19.33 15.98 -8.16
C GLN A 24 -18.53 15.26 -7.07
N ALA A 25 -19.23 14.53 -6.21
CA ALA A 25 -18.64 13.59 -5.28
C ALA A 25 -18.06 12.40 -6.06
N ALA A 26 -16.83 12.01 -5.72
CA ALA A 26 -16.19 10.80 -6.21
C ALA A 26 -17.03 9.55 -5.91
N PRO A 27 -17.02 8.51 -6.76
CA PRO A 27 -17.78 7.30 -6.49
C PRO A 27 -17.16 6.51 -5.33
N SER A 28 -17.66 6.74 -4.11
CA SER A 28 -17.52 5.79 -3.02
C SER A 28 -18.51 4.65 -3.26
N GLN A 29 -18.08 3.59 -3.96
CA GLN A 29 -18.90 2.37 -4.00
C GLN A 29 -18.75 1.63 -2.69
N ALA A 30 -19.75 1.83 -1.84
CA ALA A 30 -20.05 1.04 -0.67
C ALA A 30 -20.19 -0.44 -1.04
N SER A 31 -19.51 -1.31 -0.29
CA SER A 31 -19.84 -2.73 -0.21
C SER A 31 -21.24 -2.86 0.37
N THR A 32 -22.24 -3.04 -0.50
CA THR A 32 -23.61 -3.30 -0.07
C THR A 32 -23.72 -4.74 0.43
N ARG A 33 -23.66 -4.90 1.76
CA ARG A 33 -24.12 -6.12 2.42
C ARG A 33 -25.61 -6.29 2.14
N ARG A 34 -25.98 -7.36 1.43
CA ARG A 34 -27.31 -7.95 1.51
C ARG A 34 -27.16 -9.39 1.97
N GLY A 35 -27.72 -9.69 3.14
CA GLY A 35 -27.92 -11.05 3.59
C GLY A 35 -28.74 -11.80 2.55
N ALA A 36 -28.12 -12.81 1.95
CA ALA A 36 -28.80 -13.89 1.27
C ALA A 36 -28.05 -15.15 1.69
N ALA A 37 -28.76 -16.11 2.28
CA ALA A 37 -28.22 -17.42 2.60
C ALA A 37 -27.66 -18.02 1.31
N ARG A 38 -26.32 -18.04 1.19
CA ARG A 38 -25.65 -18.60 0.03
C ARG A 38 -25.69 -20.12 0.18
N ARG A 39 -26.42 -20.77 -0.72
CA ARG A 39 -26.30 -22.21 -0.96
C ARG A 39 -24.81 -22.51 -1.15
N GLN A 40 -24.27 -23.34 -0.26
CA GLN A 40 -22.96 -23.95 -0.39
C GLN A 40 -22.99 -24.73 -1.71
N GLN A 41 -22.44 -24.15 -2.77
CA GLN A 41 -22.22 -24.88 -4.03
C GLN A 41 -21.13 -25.90 -3.74
N ASP A 42 -21.40 -27.16 -4.09
CA ASP A 42 -20.58 -28.32 -3.77
C ASP A 42 -19.08 -28.06 -4.01
N GLY A 43 -18.30 -28.12 -2.91
CA GLY A 43 -16.84 -28.13 -2.92
C GLY A 43 -16.12 -26.77 -2.89
N TRP A 44 -16.79 -25.63 -3.14
CA TRP A 44 -16.14 -24.32 -3.02
C TRP A 44 -16.27 -23.76 -1.60
N ILE A 45 -15.14 -23.56 -0.93
CA ILE A 45 -15.09 -22.91 0.38
C ILE A 45 -15.12 -21.40 0.15
N ASP A 46 -16.32 -20.83 0.20
CA ASP A 46 -16.54 -19.38 0.12
C ASP A 46 -16.24 -18.74 1.49
N THR A 47 -15.04 -18.19 1.64
CA THR A 47 -14.61 -17.45 2.84
C THR A 47 -14.38 -15.99 2.51
N GLU A 48 -14.51 -15.13 3.53
CA GLU A 48 -14.29 -13.68 3.37
C GLU A 48 -12.84 -13.32 2.98
N ASP A 49 -11.88 -14.22 3.21
CA ASP A 49 -10.44 -13.96 3.06
C ASP A 49 -9.82 -14.45 1.74
N CYS A 50 -10.57 -15.19 0.91
CA CYS A 50 -10.11 -15.76 -0.37
C CYS A 50 -10.99 -15.29 -1.54
N VAL A 51 -11.30 -14.00 -1.55
CA VAL A 51 -12.14 -13.37 -2.56
C VAL A 51 -11.29 -12.90 -3.73
N ARG A 52 -11.68 -13.30 -4.95
CA ARG A 52 -11.07 -12.77 -6.18
C ARG A 52 -11.47 -11.31 -6.33
N SER A 53 -10.53 -10.39 -6.20
CA SER A 53 -10.81 -8.97 -6.36
C SER A 53 -11.09 -8.62 -7.83
N ALA A 54 -11.87 -7.57 -8.04
CA ALA A 54 -12.20 -7.05 -9.37
C ALA A 54 -11.12 -6.13 -9.94
N TYR A 55 -9.98 -5.98 -9.25
CA TYR A 55 -8.95 -5.06 -9.68
C TYR A 55 -8.26 -5.51 -10.96
N THR A 56 -7.87 -4.51 -11.75
CA THR A 56 -7.05 -4.67 -12.95
C THR A 56 -5.74 -3.91 -12.78
N LYS A 57 -4.87 -3.98 -13.79
CA LYS A 57 -3.58 -3.28 -13.82
C LYS A 57 -3.70 -1.77 -13.57
N GLU A 58 -4.79 -1.16 -14.01
CA GLU A 58 -5.07 0.26 -13.94
C GLU A 58 -5.38 0.71 -12.51
N ALA A 59 -5.82 -0.22 -11.65
CA ALA A 59 -6.14 0.07 -10.27
C ALA A 59 -4.91 0.40 -9.42
N PHE A 60 -3.69 0.06 -9.86
CA PHE A 60 -2.47 0.21 -9.05
C PHE A 60 -1.46 1.16 -9.65
N THR A 61 -0.62 1.76 -8.82
CA THR A 61 0.52 2.60 -9.22
C THR A 61 1.83 2.09 -8.64
N LYS A 62 2.96 2.39 -9.30
CA LYS A 62 4.29 2.08 -8.74
C LYS A 62 4.50 2.91 -7.47
N GLY A 63 5.08 2.30 -6.44
CA GLY A 63 5.25 2.88 -5.11
C GLY A 63 4.01 2.77 -4.20
N GLU A 64 2.90 2.20 -4.68
CA GLU A 64 1.73 1.96 -3.85
C GLU A 64 2.01 0.89 -2.79
N ILE A 65 1.55 1.14 -1.57
CA ILE A 65 1.73 0.25 -0.42
C ILE A 65 0.42 -0.50 -0.24
N ILE A 66 0.50 -1.82 -0.33
CA ILE A 66 -0.65 -2.72 -0.31
C ILE A 66 -0.55 -3.70 0.84
N SER A 67 -1.67 -4.34 1.18
CA SER A 67 -1.75 -5.47 2.12
C SER A 67 -2.58 -6.58 1.51
N LEU A 68 -2.08 -7.82 1.58
CA LEU A 68 -2.70 -9.00 0.98
C LEU A 68 -2.45 -10.26 1.84
N PRO A 69 -3.26 -11.32 1.71
CA PRO A 69 -2.93 -12.64 2.25
C PRO A 69 -1.56 -13.12 1.76
N PHE A 70 -0.77 -13.70 2.67
CA PHE A 70 0.56 -14.21 2.35
C PHE A 70 0.85 -15.46 3.15
N HIS A 71 1.41 -16.46 2.46
CA HIS A 71 1.63 -17.80 2.96
C HIS A 71 3.12 -18.12 2.95
N VAL A 72 3.64 -18.61 4.07
CA VAL A 72 5.05 -19.03 4.19
C VAL A 72 5.10 -20.39 4.87
N PRO A 73 5.87 -21.36 4.37
CA PRO A 73 6.13 -22.60 5.08
C PRO A 73 6.61 -22.31 6.51
N ASN A 74 6.03 -22.98 7.50
CA ASN A 74 6.50 -22.84 8.87
C ASN A 74 7.73 -23.71 9.10
N THR A 75 8.87 -23.06 9.32
CA THR A 75 10.13 -23.71 9.71
C THR A 75 10.44 -23.57 11.21
N ASN A 76 9.59 -22.84 11.97
CA ASN A 76 9.78 -22.70 13.40
C ASN A 76 9.27 -23.95 14.14
N LYS A 77 10.19 -24.68 14.77
CA LYS A 77 9.89 -25.87 15.57
C LYS A 77 9.17 -25.56 16.90
N ASP A 78 9.27 -24.32 17.37
CA ASP A 78 8.76 -23.89 18.67
C ASP A 78 7.35 -23.26 18.57
N VAL A 79 6.75 -23.25 17.37
CA VAL A 79 5.37 -22.75 17.19
C VAL A 79 4.38 -23.63 17.93
N GLN A 80 3.43 -23.00 18.62
CA GLN A 80 2.34 -23.72 19.25
C GLN A 80 1.37 -24.24 18.18
N PRO A 81 0.93 -25.51 18.26
CA PRO A 81 0.01 -26.09 17.26
C PRO A 81 -1.33 -25.35 17.10
N ASN A 82 -1.72 -24.56 18.09
CA ASN A 82 -2.97 -23.79 18.12
C ASN A 82 -2.79 -22.32 17.71
N ASP A 83 -1.62 -21.92 17.18
CA ASP A 83 -1.44 -20.58 16.62
C ASP A 83 -2.46 -20.36 15.49
N VAL A 84 -3.29 -19.32 15.63
CA VAL A 84 -4.40 -19.02 14.72
C VAL A 84 -3.94 -18.73 13.29
N ALA A 85 -2.68 -18.34 13.11
CA ALA A 85 -2.10 -18.10 11.79
C ALA A 85 -1.48 -19.36 11.17
N LEU A 86 -1.45 -20.49 11.89
CA LEU A 86 -0.88 -21.75 11.43
C LEU A 86 -1.97 -22.65 10.84
N THR A 87 -1.76 -23.12 9.61
CA THR A 87 -2.67 -24.04 8.92
C THR A 87 -1.88 -25.24 8.40
N ARG A 88 -2.41 -26.46 8.57
CA ARG A 88 -1.82 -27.65 7.95
C ARG A 88 -2.32 -27.82 6.51
N THR A 89 -1.39 -27.95 5.58
CA THR A 89 -1.65 -28.30 4.18
C THR A 89 -1.08 -29.69 3.88
N ALA A 90 -1.29 -30.20 2.67
CA ALA A 90 -0.68 -31.46 2.23
C ALA A 90 0.86 -31.43 2.25
N GLU A 91 1.46 -30.26 2.01
CA GLU A 91 2.92 -30.04 2.02
C GLU A 91 3.48 -29.76 3.42
N GLY A 92 2.61 -29.66 4.43
CA GLY A 92 2.99 -29.38 5.81
C GLY A 92 2.40 -28.07 6.36
N PRO A 93 2.89 -27.63 7.54
CA PRO A 93 2.38 -26.45 8.22
C PRO A 93 2.80 -25.15 7.50
N VAL A 94 1.82 -24.26 7.31
CA VAL A 94 1.98 -22.98 6.62
C VAL A 94 1.48 -21.87 7.53
N TYR A 95 2.25 -20.79 7.63
CA TYR A 95 1.82 -19.54 8.24
C TYR A 95 1.09 -18.67 7.23
N SER A 96 -0.18 -18.38 7.52
CA SER A 96 -1.09 -17.62 6.69
C SER A 96 -1.50 -16.36 7.40
N LYS A 97 -1.01 -15.18 6.98
CA LYS A 97 -1.47 -13.91 7.54
C LYS A 97 -1.22 -12.75 6.58
N ARG A 98 -1.96 -11.65 6.71
CA ARG A 98 -1.78 -10.49 5.81
C ARG A 98 -0.38 -9.89 5.92
N ARG A 99 0.24 -9.57 4.79
CA ARG A 99 1.54 -8.88 4.69
C ARG A 99 1.38 -7.61 3.90
N MET A 100 2.18 -6.62 4.28
CA MET A 100 2.28 -5.41 3.49
C MET A 100 3.38 -5.56 2.44
N ALA A 101 3.24 -4.86 1.32
CA ALA A 101 4.24 -4.80 0.27
C ALA A 101 4.19 -3.47 -0.48
N VAL A 102 5.29 -3.10 -1.12
CA VAL A 102 5.39 -1.95 -2.01
C VAL A 102 5.38 -2.44 -3.45
N VAL A 103 4.47 -1.93 -4.27
CA VAL A 103 4.42 -2.23 -5.71
C VAL A 103 5.62 -1.59 -6.40
N LEU A 104 6.57 -2.39 -6.89
CA LEU A 104 7.75 -1.88 -7.58
C LEU A 104 7.49 -1.78 -9.09
N TRP A 105 6.97 -2.85 -9.70
CA TRP A 105 6.65 -2.91 -11.13
C TRP A 105 5.26 -3.49 -11.38
N LYS A 106 4.73 -3.18 -12.55
CA LYS A 106 3.45 -3.72 -13.06
C LYS A 106 3.70 -4.38 -14.40
N HIS A 107 3.39 -5.67 -14.49
CA HIS A 107 3.37 -6.43 -15.73
C HIS A 107 1.92 -6.55 -16.25
N LYS A 108 1.72 -7.34 -17.31
CA LYS A 108 0.40 -7.51 -17.94
C LYS A 108 -0.60 -8.17 -16.99
N THR A 109 -0.18 -9.22 -16.30
CA THR A 109 -1.04 -10.06 -15.45
C THR A 109 -0.86 -9.81 -13.97
N ASP A 110 0.32 -9.31 -13.57
CA ASP A 110 0.74 -9.26 -12.17
C ASP A 110 1.55 -8.02 -11.84
N MET A 111 1.71 -7.79 -10.54
CA MET A 111 2.66 -6.85 -9.96
C MET A 111 3.88 -7.59 -9.44
N PHE A 112 5.03 -6.92 -9.49
CA PHE A 112 6.20 -7.31 -8.72
C PHE A 112 6.30 -6.39 -7.51
N CYS A 113 6.24 -6.97 -6.32
CA CYS A 113 6.12 -6.25 -5.06
C CYS A 113 7.27 -6.58 -4.12
N LEU A 114 7.70 -5.60 -3.34
CA LEU A 114 8.74 -5.75 -2.32
C LEU A 114 8.11 -5.87 -0.93
N PRO A 115 8.51 -6.84 -0.09
CA PRO A 115 7.95 -7.01 1.25
C PRO A 115 8.15 -5.76 2.13
N PHE A 116 7.08 -5.37 2.83
CA PHE A 116 7.08 -4.27 3.78
C PHE A 116 6.72 -4.76 5.19
N PHE A 117 7.60 -4.49 6.14
CA PHE A 117 7.50 -4.94 7.53
C PHE A 117 7.36 -3.75 8.47
N SER A 118 6.51 -3.86 9.49
CA SER A 118 6.49 -2.86 10.57
C SER A 118 7.44 -3.19 11.73
N PHE A 119 7.98 -4.42 11.83
CA PHE A 119 8.84 -4.98 12.90
C PHE A 119 8.58 -4.53 14.37
N GLY A 120 7.42 -3.93 14.65
CA GLY A 120 7.13 -3.31 15.94
C GLY A 120 8.25 -2.36 16.39
N ALA A 121 8.52 -2.33 17.70
CA ALA A 121 9.50 -1.45 18.32
C ALA A 121 10.97 -1.68 17.90
N ARG A 122 11.27 -2.71 17.09
CA ARG A 122 12.64 -3.01 16.65
C ARG A 122 12.98 -2.42 15.28
N GLY A 123 12.01 -2.20 14.40
CA GLY A 123 12.29 -1.68 13.05
C GLY A 123 13.36 -2.51 12.32
N ILE A 124 14.28 -1.84 11.63
CA ILE A 124 15.38 -2.49 10.89
C ILE A 124 16.37 -3.22 11.80
N THR A 125 16.47 -2.83 13.08
CA THR A 125 17.37 -3.50 14.04
C THR A 125 16.95 -4.92 14.38
N ALA A 126 15.73 -5.33 14.01
CA ALA A 126 15.32 -6.73 14.05
C ALA A 126 16.14 -7.63 13.12
N LYS A 127 16.87 -7.05 12.16
CA LYS A 127 17.75 -7.77 11.23
C LYS A 127 19.20 -7.77 11.71
N PRO A 128 19.93 -8.89 11.52
CA PRO A 128 21.38 -8.93 11.68
C PRO A 128 22.06 -7.82 10.88
N VAL A 129 23.13 -7.24 11.42
CA VAL A 129 23.80 -6.07 10.85
C VAL A 129 24.22 -6.31 9.40
N GLN A 130 24.77 -7.50 9.12
CA GLN A 130 25.25 -7.91 7.79
C GLN A 130 24.15 -8.09 6.74
N LEU A 131 22.87 -8.04 7.11
CA LEU A 131 21.75 -8.13 6.16
C LEU A 131 21.05 -6.78 5.97
N ARG A 132 21.41 -5.73 6.72
CA ARG A 132 20.65 -4.46 6.72
C ARG A 132 20.80 -3.65 5.45
N ASP A 133 21.84 -3.91 4.67
CA ASP A 133 22.10 -3.32 3.36
C ASP A 133 21.08 -3.76 2.29
N GLU A 134 20.44 -4.91 2.47
CA GLU A 134 19.30 -5.34 1.64
C GLU A 134 17.95 -4.71 2.06
N TYR A 135 17.94 -3.82 3.05
CA TYR A 135 16.73 -3.21 3.59
C TYR A 135 16.80 -1.68 3.59
N VAL A 136 15.64 -1.05 3.59
CA VAL A 136 15.51 0.40 3.74
C VAL A 136 14.31 0.76 4.60
N GLU A 137 14.47 1.75 5.46
CA GLU A 137 13.42 2.26 6.34
C GLU A 137 12.43 3.16 5.59
N ILE A 138 11.16 3.14 6.00
CA ILE A 138 10.08 4.03 5.56
C ILE A 138 9.51 4.78 6.76
N THR A 139 9.45 6.10 6.66
CA THR A 139 8.75 6.99 7.59
C THR A 139 7.53 7.66 6.92
N ASN A 140 6.72 8.38 7.70
CA ASN A 140 5.61 9.16 7.16
C ASN A 140 6.14 10.36 6.35
N GLN A 141 5.40 10.75 5.32
CA GLN A 141 5.74 11.93 4.51
C GLN A 141 5.87 13.19 5.37
N GLY A 142 6.98 13.91 5.22
CA GLY A 142 7.30 15.12 5.98
C GLY A 142 8.16 14.86 7.22
N GLU A 143 8.36 13.59 7.60
CA GLU A 143 9.16 13.19 8.77
C GLU A 143 10.57 12.74 8.39
N GLY A 144 10.93 12.73 7.09
CA GLY A 144 12.24 12.27 6.63
C GLY A 144 13.43 13.03 7.22
N ALA A 145 13.28 14.32 7.51
CA ALA A 145 14.35 15.15 8.07
C ALA A 145 14.60 14.91 9.57
N SER A 146 13.56 14.58 10.33
CA SER A 146 13.64 14.28 11.77
C SER A 146 13.86 12.79 12.05
N HIS A 147 13.74 11.95 11.03
CA HIS A 147 13.92 10.51 11.15
C HIS A 147 15.38 10.14 11.46
N ARG A 148 15.58 9.47 12.59
CA ARG A 148 16.86 8.86 12.93
C ARG A 148 17.01 7.52 12.21
N THR A 149 17.81 7.52 11.15
CA THR A 149 18.11 6.29 10.37
C THR A 149 18.96 5.33 11.21
N GLU A 150 18.51 4.08 11.34
CA GLU A 150 19.20 2.97 12.01
C GLU A 150 19.90 2.03 10.99
N GLY A 151 19.49 2.07 9.72
CA GLY A 151 20.09 1.37 8.59
C GLY A 151 21.22 2.13 7.89
N VAL A 152 21.73 1.53 6.81
CA VAL A 152 22.79 2.15 5.97
C VAL A 152 22.22 3.06 4.88
N ARG A 153 20.92 2.92 4.57
CA ARG A 153 20.26 3.63 3.48
C ARG A 153 19.41 4.77 4.02
N LYS A 154 19.44 5.91 3.34
CA LYS A 154 18.60 7.07 3.67
C LYS A 154 17.12 6.66 3.65
N VAL A 155 16.39 7.00 4.71
CA VAL A 155 14.96 6.71 4.86
C VAL A 155 14.13 7.15 3.64
N LEU A 156 13.10 6.37 3.35
CA LEU A 156 12.06 6.66 2.36
C LEU A 156 10.82 7.26 3.05
N GLU A 157 10.05 8.03 2.32
CA GLU A 157 8.85 8.68 2.82
C GLU A 157 7.59 8.15 2.11
N ALA A 158 6.52 7.97 2.88
CA ALA A 158 5.24 7.48 2.39
C ALA A 158 4.05 8.30 2.93
N ALA A 159 3.11 8.60 2.05
CA ALA A 159 1.77 9.05 2.40
C ALA A 159 0.92 7.81 2.76
N MET A 160 0.71 7.58 4.05
CA MET A 160 -0.05 6.43 4.54
C MET A 160 -1.51 6.78 4.84
N VAL A 161 -2.43 5.85 4.58
CA VAL A 161 -3.84 5.96 4.99
C VAL A 161 -3.94 6.03 6.51
N ASN A 162 -3.16 5.21 7.20
CA ASN A 162 -2.96 5.27 8.64
C ASN A 162 -1.47 5.51 8.91
N THR A 163 -1.16 6.54 9.71
CA THR A 163 0.22 6.88 10.04
C THR A 163 0.96 5.70 10.67
N LEU A 164 2.24 5.54 10.28
CA LEU A 164 3.13 4.57 10.88
C LEU A 164 3.37 4.95 12.34
N LYS A 165 3.12 4.02 13.26
CA LYS A 165 3.28 4.21 14.71
C LYS A 165 4.70 3.84 15.17
N THR A 166 5.17 4.53 16.21
CA THR A 166 6.34 4.32 17.11
C THR A 166 7.69 3.85 16.55
N LYS A 167 7.75 2.99 15.53
CA LYS A 167 8.93 2.78 14.69
C LYS A 167 8.55 2.48 13.24
N ASN A 168 9.38 3.05 12.40
CA ASN A 168 9.30 3.09 10.95
C ASN A 168 9.21 1.70 10.34
N GLY A 169 8.49 1.62 9.22
CA GLY A 169 8.43 0.37 8.48
C GLY A 169 9.73 0.13 7.73
N VAL A 170 9.93 -1.09 7.23
CA VAL A 170 11.15 -1.52 6.55
C VAL A 170 10.78 -2.30 5.31
N VAL A 171 11.34 -1.91 4.17
CA VAL A 171 11.23 -2.66 2.91
C VAL A 171 12.42 -3.57 2.77
N HIS A 172 12.17 -4.83 2.41
CA HIS A 172 13.20 -5.75 1.97
C HIS A 172 13.38 -5.59 0.46
N ILE A 173 14.51 -5.01 0.05
CA ILE A 173 14.72 -4.55 -1.32
C ILE A 173 14.85 -5.74 -2.27
N THR A 174 15.60 -6.76 -1.89
CA THR A 174 15.87 -7.96 -2.71
C THR A 174 14.76 -9.01 -2.65
N GLY A 175 13.89 -8.96 -1.65
CA GLY A 175 12.90 -10.02 -1.36
C GLY A 175 11.65 -10.02 -2.23
N GLY A 176 11.72 -9.54 -3.48
CA GLY A 176 10.56 -9.31 -4.31
C GLY A 176 9.74 -10.57 -4.65
N PHE A 177 8.43 -10.41 -4.80
CA PHE A 177 7.50 -11.49 -5.11
C PHE A 177 6.37 -11.03 -6.03
N ARG A 178 5.76 -11.99 -6.72
CA ARG A 178 4.63 -11.74 -7.63
C ARG A 178 3.32 -11.62 -6.85
N VAL A 179 2.50 -10.63 -7.22
CA VAL A 179 1.14 -10.44 -6.70
C VAL A 179 0.17 -10.34 -7.88
N SER A 180 -0.88 -11.14 -7.87
CA SER A 180 -1.93 -11.03 -8.89
C SER A 180 -2.78 -9.80 -8.63
N TYR A 181 -3.22 -9.10 -9.68
CA TYR A 181 -4.16 -7.98 -9.50
C TYR A 181 -5.46 -8.42 -8.83
N GLN A 182 -5.81 -9.70 -8.96
CA GLN A 182 -7.07 -10.26 -8.48
C GLN A 182 -6.96 -10.88 -7.09
N ASP A 183 -5.81 -10.77 -6.42
CA ASP A 183 -5.69 -11.14 -5.02
C ASP A 183 -6.56 -10.20 -4.16
N ASP A 184 -6.92 -10.64 -2.95
CA ASP A 184 -7.62 -9.79 -1.98
C ASP A 184 -6.66 -8.71 -1.43
N ILE A 185 -6.66 -7.54 -2.07
CA ILE A 185 -5.69 -6.47 -1.83
C ILE A 185 -6.36 -5.26 -1.18
N ALA A 186 -5.80 -4.82 -0.05
CA ALA A 186 -6.09 -3.54 0.58
C ALA A 186 -5.00 -2.52 0.24
N LYS A 187 -5.37 -1.27 -0.01
CA LYS A 187 -4.44 -0.16 -0.25
C LYS A 187 -4.18 0.59 1.04
N LEU A 188 -2.91 0.76 1.40
CA LEU A 188 -2.48 1.31 2.70
C LEU A 188 -1.77 2.66 2.60
N GLY A 189 -1.33 3.06 1.41
CA GLY A 189 -0.59 4.30 1.21
C GLY A 189 0.21 4.28 -0.08
N ARG A 190 1.12 5.24 -0.21
CA ARG A 190 2.00 5.34 -1.37
C ARG A 190 3.30 6.06 -1.00
N LEU A 191 4.42 5.59 -1.53
CA LEU A 191 5.70 6.30 -1.48
C LEU A 191 5.61 7.67 -2.17
N THR A 192 6.35 8.66 -1.68
CA THR A 192 6.59 9.89 -2.46
C THR A 192 7.29 9.55 -3.78
N ASP A 193 7.14 10.39 -4.80
CA ASP A 193 7.74 10.09 -6.12
C ASP A 193 9.27 10.00 -6.06
N GLU A 194 9.91 10.83 -5.22
CA GLU A 194 11.35 10.73 -4.92
C GLU A 194 11.69 9.39 -4.26
N SER A 195 10.95 9.01 -3.22
CA SER A 195 11.19 7.76 -2.50
C SER A 195 10.98 6.53 -3.37
N ARG A 196 9.97 6.56 -4.26
CA ARG A 196 9.72 5.53 -5.27
C ARG A 196 10.89 5.41 -6.24
N ALA A 197 11.42 6.54 -6.73
CA ALA A 197 12.56 6.54 -7.64
C ALA A 197 13.79 5.94 -6.95
N ARG A 198 14.12 6.43 -5.74
CA ARG A 198 15.24 5.90 -4.93
C ARG A 198 15.12 4.41 -4.64
N LEU A 199 13.93 3.91 -4.29
CA LEU A 199 13.72 2.47 -4.06
C LEU A 199 13.97 1.65 -5.34
N THR A 200 13.58 2.18 -6.49
CA THR A 200 13.82 1.52 -7.79
C THR A 200 15.31 1.47 -8.11
N GLU A 201 16.04 2.56 -7.87
CA GLU A 201 17.49 2.63 -8.06
C GLU A 201 18.23 1.63 -7.16
N MET A 202 17.89 1.60 -5.86
CA MET A 202 18.46 0.63 -4.91
C MET A 202 18.22 -0.82 -5.34
N TRP A 203 17.03 -1.12 -5.86
CA TRP A 203 16.72 -2.45 -6.36
C TRP A 203 17.59 -2.81 -7.57
N ILE A 204 17.71 -1.89 -8.53
CA ILE A 204 18.53 -2.09 -9.74
C ILE A 204 20.00 -2.29 -9.35
N GLU A 205 20.53 -1.46 -8.45
CA GLU A 205 21.90 -1.55 -7.93
C GLU A 205 22.19 -2.92 -7.32
N LEU A 206 21.36 -3.36 -6.36
CA LEU A 206 21.52 -4.66 -5.69
C LEU A 206 21.37 -5.82 -6.66
N ASN A 207 20.39 -5.75 -7.56
CA ASN A 207 20.19 -6.79 -8.57
C ASN A 207 21.38 -6.89 -9.53
N ASN A 208 21.93 -5.77 -10.00
CA ASN A 208 23.10 -5.75 -10.86
C ASN A 208 24.35 -6.28 -10.14
N THR A 209 24.50 -5.96 -8.85
CA THR A 209 25.59 -6.49 -8.01
C THR A 209 25.50 -8.01 -7.93
N ALA A 210 24.32 -8.55 -7.58
CA ALA A 210 24.09 -9.99 -7.50
C ALA A 210 24.31 -10.70 -8.86
N GLN A 211 24.00 -10.06 -9.99
CA GLN A 211 24.27 -10.62 -11.32
C GLN A 211 25.76 -10.62 -11.70
N ALA A 212 26.56 -9.74 -11.10
CA ALA A 212 28.00 -9.65 -11.35
C ALA A 212 28.81 -10.64 -10.49
N GLU A 213 28.22 -11.22 -9.44
CA GLU A 213 28.85 -12.26 -8.63
C GLU A 213 29.09 -13.51 -9.49
N LEU A 214 30.36 -13.91 -9.63
CA LEU A 214 30.74 -15.15 -10.27
C LEU A 214 30.48 -16.29 -9.29
N TYR A 215 29.52 -17.16 -9.62
CA TYR A 215 29.21 -18.40 -8.88
C TYR A 215 30.40 -19.37 -8.84
#